data_AF-A0A6N3UTZ0-F1
#
_entry.id   AF-A0A6N3UTZ0-F1
#
_cell.length_a   1.000
_cell.length_b   1.000
_cell.length_c   1.000
_cell.angle_alpha   90.00
_cell.angle_beta   90.00
_cell.angle_gamma   90.00
#
_symmetry.space_group_name_H-M   'P 1'
#
loop_
_entity.id
_entity.type
_entity.pdbx_description
1 polymer ?
#
loop_
_entity_poly.entity_id
_entity_poly.type
_entity_poly.pdbx_seq_one_letter_code
_entity_poly.pdbx_strand_id
1 'polypeptide(L)'
;MKLRKIMAGIVATSVAGTMAVAASAQYDAFIMYASGSWYPSTMDASGHSEDAASGTVTEWTAGTAEVTKDGTYTVSVSGIKASAVDEETGEEIMAPTPGEGAAVFNVDIPDLSTALGIGANCEGYDATMTAAQKMEFAKSKGINVTDVKITQVTDGETTEVAVDSSKIFFGDIEGNGKFRIELYNQFGETKNDAPLNVADIYFNESLNVTFTISGIDAITGGNIKPADTTAPADTTAPADTTAPTTGDSTKPNTNTGVEGVAAVAGVALLAAGAVVVAKKRK
;
A
#
# COMPACT_ATOMS: atom_id res chain seq x y z
N MET A 1 47.52 -22.26 27.77
CA MET A 1 46.10 -22.21 28.17
C MET A 1 45.23 -22.38 26.94
N LYS A 2 44.31 -23.36 26.94
CA LYS A 2 43.36 -23.62 25.85
C LYS A 2 42.14 -22.72 26.04
N LEU A 3 41.93 -21.74 25.16
CA LEU A 3 40.69 -20.95 25.14
C LEU A 3 39.55 -21.84 24.62
N ARG A 4 38.52 -22.03 25.44
CA ARG A 4 37.29 -22.73 25.07
C ARG A 4 36.34 -21.74 24.39
N LYS A 5 35.80 -22.16 23.25
CA LYS A 5 34.78 -21.48 22.44
C LYS A 5 33.50 -21.23 23.25
N ILE A 6 32.90 -20.05 23.11
CA ILE A 6 31.47 -19.83 23.34
C ILE A 6 30.94 -19.19 22.04
N MET A 7 30.42 -20.03 21.15
CA MET A 7 29.59 -19.62 20.03
C MET A 7 28.17 -19.50 20.58
N ALA A 8 27.69 -18.27 20.78
CA ALA A 8 26.27 -18.02 21.00
C ALA A 8 25.59 -18.10 19.62
N GLY A 9 24.90 -19.21 19.35
CA GLY A 9 24.07 -19.34 18.16
C GLY A 9 22.81 -18.51 18.32
N ILE A 10 22.74 -17.39 17.61
CA ILE A 10 21.48 -16.71 17.33
C ILE A 10 20.87 -17.46 16.16
N VAL A 11 19.81 -18.21 16.43
CA VAL A 11 18.93 -18.75 15.39
C VAL A 11 18.06 -17.58 14.94
N ALA A 12 18.51 -16.88 13.89
CA ALA A 12 17.63 -16.00 13.13
C ALA A 12 16.69 -16.89 12.33
N THR A 13 15.46 -17.05 12.81
CA THR A 13 14.40 -17.67 12.03
C THR A 13 13.99 -16.66 10.96
N SER A 14 14.66 -16.67 9.81
CA SER A 14 14.21 -15.94 8.63
C SER A 14 12.88 -16.56 8.19
N VAL A 15 11.77 -15.85 8.43
CA VAL A 15 10.48 -16.19 7.81
C VAL A 15 10.60 -15.84 6.33
N ALA A 16 11.10 -16.80 5.54
CA ALA A 16 11.01 -16.76 4.10
C ALA A 16 9.58 -17.16 3.72
N GLY A 17 8.67 -16.18 3.76
CA GLY A 17 7.38 -16.29 3.10
C GLY A 17 7.59 -16.02 1.61
N THR A 18 7.12 -16.92 0.75
CA THR A 18 6.94 -16.66 -0.69
C THR A 18 6.02 -15.44 -0.85
N MET A 19 6.55 -14.31 -1.30
CA MET A 19 5.81 -13.06 -1.47
C MET A 19 5.23 -13.02 -2.88
N ALA A 20 3.92 -13.25 -2.99
CA ALA A 20 3.17 -12.95 -4.20
C ALA A 20 2.90 -11.45 -4.25
N VAL A 21 3.13 -10.83 -5.41
CA VAL A 21 2.74 -9.44 -5.69
C VAL A 21 1.21 -9.39 -5.72
N ALA A 22 0.59 -8.86 -4.67
CA ALA A 22 -0.84 -8.72 -4.57
C ALA A 22 -1.22 -7.25 -4.77
N ALA A 23 -2.05 -6.95 -5.78
CA ALA A 23 -2.95 -5.80 -5.67
C ALA A 23 -3.67 -5.93 -4.32
N SER A 24 -3.72 -4.89 -3.48
CA SER A 24 -4.26 -5.01 -2.12
C SER A 24 -5.63 -5.67 -2.16
N ALA A 25 -5.75 -6.88 -1.63
CA ALA A 25 -7.03 -7.54 -1.54
C ALA A 25 -7.91 -6.76 -0.55
N GLN A 26 -9.22 -6.91 -0.68
CA GLN A 26 -10.15 -6.27 0.23
C GLN A 26 -9.80 -6.66 1.69
N TYR A 27 -9.73 -5.67 2.59
CA TYR A 27 -9.34 -5.80 3.99
C TYR A 27 -7.87 -6.16 4.27
N ASP A 28 -6.99 -6.21 3.25
CA ASP A 28 -5.55 -6.36 3.48
C ASP A 28 -4.95 -5.06 4.00
N ALA A 29 -4.57 -5.05 5.27
CA ALA A 29 -3.80 -3.96 5.86
C ALA A 29 -2.42 -3.86 5.18
N PHE A 30 -1.95 -2.64 4.95
CA PHE A 30 -0.61 -2.36 4.41
C PHE A 30 -0.05 -1.04 4.98
N ILE A 31 1.28 -0.89 4.90
CA ILE A 31 1.94 0.38 5.23
C ILE A 31 1.87 1.32 4.02
N MET A 32 1.25 2.49 4.21
CA MET A 32 1.38 3.62 3.30
C MET A 32 2.52 4.50 3.81
N TYR A 33 3.61 4.59 3.06
CA TYR A 33 4.81 5.30 3.49
C TYR A 33 5.39 6.16 2.35
N ALA A 34 5.81 7.36 2.68
CA ALA A 34 6.67 8.17 1.84
C ALA A 34 7.73 8.77 2.75
N SER A 35 9.00 8.71 2.33
CA SER A 35 10.11 9.27 3.10
C SER A 35 9.91 10.77 3.39
N GLY A 36 10.73 11.34 4.26
CA GLY A 36 10.71 12.78 4.54
C GLY A 36 10.95 13.65 3.30
N SER A 37 11.62 13.11 2.27
CA SER A 37 11.85 13.76 0.98
C SER A 37 10.84 13.34 -0.10
N TRP A 38 9.77 12.66 0.28
CA TRP A 38 8.76 12.00 -0.58
C TRP A 38 9.23 10.73 -1.30
N TYR A 39 10.53 10.49 -1.43
CA TYR A 39 11.09 9.29 -2.08
C TYR A 39 12.09 8.57 -1.19
N PRO A 40 12.00 7.23 -1.04
CA PRO A 40 11.08 6.33 -1.72
C PRO A 40 9.63 6.48 -1.24
N SER A 41 8.69 6.11 -2.11
CA SER A 41 7.24 6.21 -1.89
C SER A 41 6.56 4.85 -2.12
N THR A 42 5.81 4.38 -1.13
CA THR A 42 5.07 3.12 -1.13
C THR A 42 3.62 3.41 -0.74
N MET A 43 2.79 3.76 -1.73
CA MET A 43 1.45 4.32 -1.49
C MET A 43 0.34 3.28 -1.37
N ASP A 44 0.61 2.03 -1.72
CA ASP A 44 -0.31 0.91 -1.64
C ASP A 44 0.44 -0.41 -1.41
N ALA A 45 -0.27 -1.54 -1.53
CA ALA A 45 0.32 -2.87 -1.39
C ALA A 45 0.85 -3.47 -2.70
N SER A 46 0.78 -2.75 -3.83
CA SER A 46 1.06 -3.31 -5.17
C SER A 46 2.53 -3.69 -5.39
N GLY A 47 3.44 -3.13 -4.58
CA GLY A 47 4.88 -3.32 -4.74
C GLY A 47 5.53 -2.44 -5.81
N HIS A 48 4.78 -1.51 -6.41
CA HIS A 48 5.27 -0.66 -7.48
C HIS A 48 4.55 0.70 -7.53
N SER A 49 5.29 1.78 -7.77
CA SER A 49 4.74 3.10 -8.09
C SER A 49 5.63 3.84 -9.06
N GLU A 50 5.03 4.64 -9.92
CA GLU A 50 5.73 5.56 -10.81
C GLU A 50 5.16 6.96 -10.61
N ASP A 51 6.02 7.93 -10.28
CA ASP A 51 5.59 9.32 -10.18
C ASP A 51 5.39 9.93 -11.57
N ALA A 52 4.16 10.31 -11.88
CA ALA A 52 3.81 10.84 -13.20
C ALA A 52 4.54 12.15 -13.57
N ALA A 53 5.02 12.90 -12.58
CA ALA A 53 5.69 14.18 -12.82
C ALA A 53 7.18 14.03 -13.14
N SER A 54 7.88 13.14 -12.43
CA SER A 54 9.32 12.92 -12.53
C SER A 54 9.72 11.65 -13.29
N GLY A 55 8.80 10.69 -13.45
CA GLY A 55 9.10 9.34 -13.94
C GLY A 55 9.82 8.47 -12.91
N THR A 56 9.95 8.92 -11.66
CA THR A 56 10.64 8.15 -10.61
C THR A 56 9.85 6.90 -10.29
N VAL A 57 10.46 5.74 -10.51
CA VAL A 57 9.89 4.44 -10.11
C VAL A 57 10.36 4.10 -8.71
N THR A 58 9.46 3.57 -7.88
CA THR A 58 9.79 2.90 -6.62
C THR A 58 9.19 1.49 -6.67
N GLU A 59 9.98 0.49 -6.29
CA GLU A 59 9.55 -0.90 -6.14
C GLU A 59 9.81 -1.36 -4.70
N TRP A 60 8.94 -2.21 -4.16
CA TRP A 60 9.05 -2.73 -2.80
C TRP A 60 8.37 -4.07 -2.66
N THR A 61 8.62 -4.72 -1.52
CA THR A 61 7.87 -5.89 -1.06
C THR A 61 6.92 -5.47 0.05
N ALA A 62 5.62 -5.62 -0.18
CA ALA A 62 4.59 -5.38 0.82
C ALA A 62 4.35 -6.64 1.66
N GLY A 63 4.40 -6.51 2.98
CA GLY A 63 3.86 -7.48 3.91
C GLY A 63 2.46 -7.05 4.35
N THR A 64 1.43 -7.72 3.86
CA THR A 64 0.04 -7.42 4.17
C THR A 64 -0.54 -8.36 5.22
N ALA A 65 -1.68 -7.97 5.79
CA ALA A 65 -2.44 -8.84 6.69
C ALA A 65 -3.95 -8.64 6.48
N GLU A 66 -4.69 -9.74 6.25
CA GLU A 66 -6.15 -9.70 6.09
C GLU A 66 -6.83 -9.43 7.45
N VAL A 67 -7.49 -8.27 7.57
CA VAL A 67 -8.16 -7.82 8.81
C VAL A 67 -9.67 -8.02 8.70
N THR A 68 -10.11 -9.23 9.05
CA THR A 68 -11.53 -9.65 9.00
C THR A 68 -12.14 -9.93 10.38
N LYS A 69 -11.40 -9.75 11.45
CA LYS A 69 -11.85 -10.02 12.83
C LYS A 69 -11.01 -9.28 13.85
N ASP A 70 -11.36 -9.41 15.12
CA ASP A 70 -10.54 -8.88 16.20
C ASP A 70 -9.19 -9.62 16.24
N GLY A 71 -8.10 -8.89 16.49
CA GLY A 71 -6.78 -9.51 16.55
C GLY A 71 -5.62 -8.53 16.52
N THR A 72 -4.43 -9.12 16.67
CA THR A 72 -3.15 -8.42 16.50
C THR A 72 -2.56 -8.79 15.15
N TYR A 73 -2.22 -7.78 14.37
CA TYR A 73 -1.73 -7.90 13.00
C TYR A 73 -0.36 -7.22 12.88
N THR A 74 0.45 -7.67 11.93
CA THR A 74 1.72 -7.00 11.59
C THR A 74 1.80 -6.85 10.08
N VAL A 75 2.09 -5.64 9.64
CA VAL A 75 2.31 -5.27 8.24
C VAL A 75 3.72 -4.74 8.08
N SER A 76 4.27 -4.83 6.88
CA SER A 76 5.64 -4.38 6.61
C SER A 76 5.83 -3.81 5.21
N VAL A 77 6.86 -3.00 5.07
CA VAL A 77 7.46 -2.65 3.77
C VAL A 77 8.94 -3.03 3.83
N SER A 78 9.44 -3.68 2.78
CA SER A 78 10.84 -4.13 2.71
C SER A 78 11.37 -4.14 1.28
N GLY A 79 12.69 -4.30 1.13
CA GLY A 79 13.32 -4.47 -0.18
C GLY A 79 13.12 -3.30 -1.14
N ILE A 80 13.07 -2.08 -0.61
CA ILE A 80 12.79 -0.87 -1.38
C ILE A 80 13.92 -0.60 -2.38
N LYS A 81 13.53 -0.34 -3.63
CA LYS A 81 14.40 0.16 -4.70
C LYS A 81 13.76 1.37 -5.35
N ALA A 82 14.57 2.30 -5.84
CA ALA A 82 14.09 3.44 -6.61
C ALA A 82 14.94 3.63 -7.87
N SER A 83 14.36 4.28 -8.88
CA SER A 83 15.07 4.73 -10.07
C SER A 83 16.24 5.62 -9.66
N ALA A 84 17.41 5.31 -10.19
CA ALA A 84 18.63 6.11 -10.07
C ALA A 84 19.37 6.11 -11.40
N VAL A 85 20.32 7.03 -11.55
CA VAL A 85 21.25 7.05 -12.68
C VAL A 85 22.58 6.52 -12.19
N ASP A 86 23.10 5.49 -12.85
CA ASP A 86 24.46 5.02 -12.63
C ASP A 86 25.45 6.13 -12.99
N GLU A 87 26.27 6.57 -12.02
CA GLU A 87 27.18 7.70 -12.22
C GLU A 87 28.31 7.42 -13.21
N GLU A 88 28.67 6.15 -13.43
CA GLU A 88 29.75 5.74 -14.32
C GLU A 88 29.25 5.59 -15.77
N THR A 89 28.10 4.93 -15.96
CA THR A 89 27.56 4.62 -17.29
C THR A 89 26.53 5.64 -17.77
N GLY A 90 25.89 6.37 -16.85
CA GLY A 90 24.76 7.25 -17.14
C GLY A 90 23.46 6.50 -17.43
N GLU A 91 23.41 5.18 -17.21
CA GLU A 91 22.22 4.36 -17.43
C GLU A 91 21.25 4.43 -16.25
N GLU A 92 19.96 4.32 -16.54
CA GLU A 92 18.94 4.19 -15.50
C GLU A 92 18.98 2.79 -14.87
N ILE A 93 19.01 2.75 -13.54
CA ILE A 93 19.05 1.53 -12.74
C ILE A 93 17.98 1.58 -11.64
N MET A 94 17.64 0.42 -11.09
CA MET A 94 16.89 0.31 -9.84
C MET A 94 17.85 0.04 -8.69
N ALA A 95 18.11 1.06 -7.86
CA ALA A 95 19.06 0.99 -6.76
C ALA A 95 18.34 0.77 -5.41
N PRO A 96 18.88 -0.07 -4.52
CA PRO A 96 18.40 -0.14 -3.14
C PRO A 96 18.38 1.25 -2.51
N THR A 97 17.25 1.62 -1.91
CA THR A 97 17.03 2.96 -1.37
C THR A 97 16.50 2.86 0.06
N PRO A 98 17.17 3.46 1.06
CA PRO A 98 16.68 3.45 2.43
C PRO A 98 15.44 4.34 2.57
N GLY A 99 14.59 4.01 3.53
CA GLY A 99 13.61 4.96 4.05
C GLY A 99 14.26 5.88 5.08
N GLU A 100 14.11 7.18 4.90
CA GLU A 100 14.61 8.21 5.83
C GLU A 100 13.51 9.21 6.16
N GLY A 101 13.19 9.38 7.45
CA GLY A 101 12.11 10.26 7.86
C GLY A 101 10.73 9.74 7.41
N ALA A 102 9.71 10.60 7.50
CA ALA A 102 8.42 10.35 6.87
C ALA A 102 7.77 11.67 6.45
N ALA A 103 7.22 11.73 5.24
CA ALA A 103 6.22 12.71 4.81
C ALA A 103 4.80 12.15 5.04
N VAL A 104 4.64 10.85 4.83
CA VAL A 104 3.43 10.07 5.08
C VAL A 104 3.85 8.74 5.70
N PHE A 105 3.18 8.31 6.76
CA PHE A 105 3.36 7.00 7.38
C PHE A 105 2.07 6.59 8.07
N ASN A 106 1.34 5.66 7.47
CA ASN A 106 0.06 5.17 7.95
C ASN A 106 -0.05 3.66 7.76
N VAL A 107 -1.01 3.05 8.46
CA VAL A 107 -1.55 1.75 8.05
C VAL A 107 -2.92 1.98 7.45
N ASP A 108 -3.12 1.52 6.22
CA ASP A 108 -4.40 1.58 5.51
C ASP A 108 -4.97 0.17 5.37
N ILE A 109 -6.28 0.04 5.56
CA ILE A 109 -7.04 -1.20 5.38
C ILE A 109 -8.19 -0.91 4.41
N PRO A 110 -8.10 -1.34 3.15
CA PRO A 110 -9.13 -1.10 2.13
C PRO A 110 -10.51 -1.59 2.57
N ASP A 111 -11.53 -0.78 2.28
CA ASP A 111 -12.97 -1.05 2.48
C ASP A 111 -13.46 -1.35 3.91
N LEU A 112 -12.55 -1.47 4.89
CA LEU A 112 -12.93 -1.90 6.24
C LEU A 112 -13.87 -0.90 6.92
N SER A 113 -13.65 0.41 6.79
CA SER A 113 -14.56 1.41 7.38
C SER A 113 -15.97 1.35 6.78
N THR A 114 -16.07 1.11 5.47
CA THR A 114 -17.35 0.89 4.80
C THR A 114 -18.05 -0.33 5.36
N ALA A 115 -17.34 -1.46 5.47
CA ALA A 115 -17.91 -2.71 5.95
C ALA A 115 -18.34 -2.66 7.43
N LEU A 116 -17.65 -1.87 8.24
CA LEU A 116 -17.96 -1.66 9.67
C LEU A 116 -19.05 -0.61 9.91
N GLY A 117 -19.57 0.04 8.85
CA GLY A 117 -20.60 1.07 8.99
C GLY A 117 -20.09 2.36 9.65
N ILE A 118 -18.80 2.66 9.51
CA ILE A 118 -18.15 3.89 10.00
C ILE A 118 -17.60 4.78 8.87
N GLY A 119 -17.84 4.38 7.62
CA GLY A 119 -17.35 5.10 6.44
C GLY A 119 -18.20 6.31 6.04
N ALA A 120 -17.73 7.03 5.03
CA ALA A 120 -18.31 8.31 4.60
C ALA A 120 -19.81 8.33 4.26
N ASN A 121 -20.39 7.17 3.93
CA ASN A 121 -21.80 7.04 3.56
C ASN A 121 -22.72 6.66 4.76
N CYS A 122 -22.18 6.55 5.96
CA CYS A 122 -22.90 6.08 7.14
C CYS A 122 -23.50 7.23 7.95
N GLU A 123 -24.67 6.99 8.56
CA GLU A 123 -25.29 7.96 9.46
C GLU A 123 -24.38 8.28 10.65
N GLY A 124 -24.14 9.56 10.88
CA GLY A 124 -23.23 10.07 11.92
C GLY A 124 -21.84 10.44 11.40
N TYR A 125 -21.49 10.06 10.17
CA TYR A 125 -20.29 10.56 9.50
C TYR A 125 -20.55 11.93 8.86
N ASP A 126 -19.61 12.85 9.02
CA ASP A 126 -19.58 14.12 8.30
C ASP A 126 -18.16 14.37 7.77
N ALA A 127 -18.04 14.75 6.49
CA ALA A 127 -16.76 14.96 5.82
C ALA A 127 -15.92 16.10 6.44
N THR A 128 -16.56 17.01 7.17
CA THR A 128 -15.92 18.13 7.88
C THR A 128 -15.46 17.78 9.29
N MET A 129 -15.74 16.56 9.77
CA MET A 129 -15.20 16.07 11.04
C MET A 129 -13.66 16.06 11.01
N THR A 130 -13.08 16.46 12.13
CA THR A 130 -11.65 16.27 12.42
C THR A 130 -11.30 14.78 12.53
N ALA A 131 -10.02 14.43 12.41
CA ALA A 131 -9.55 13.07 12.62
C ALA A 131 -9.93 12.53 14.01
N ALA A 132 -9.83 13.39 15.04
CA ALA A 132 -10.28 13.08 16.40
C ALA A 132 -11.79 12.75 16.46
N GLN A 133 -12.64 13.52 15.78
CA GLN A 133 -14.09 13.26 15.74
C GLN A 133 -14.43 11.98 14.98
N LYS A 134 -13.73 11.69 13.88
CA LYS A 134 -13.89 10.43 13.13
C LYS A 134 -13.45 9.21 13.96
N MET A 135 -12.39 9.35 14.75
CA MET A 135 -11.97 8.34 15.71
C MET A 135 -13.02 8.13 16.81
N GLU A 136 -13.56 9.21 17.39
CA GLU A 136 -14.64 9.08 18.38
C GLU A 136 -15.91 8.47 17.78
N PHE A 137 -16.23 8.75 16.51
CA PHE A 137 -17.31 8.06 15.80
C PHE A 137 -17.04 6.56 15.66
N ALA A 138 -15.82 6.16 15.26
CA ALA A 138 -15.44 4.74 15.20
C ALA A 138 -15.55 4.06 16.57
N LYS A 139 -15.05 4.70 17.63
CA LYS A 139 -15.19 4.22 19.02
C LYS A 139 -16.64 4.12 19.46
N SER A 140 -17.52 5.04 19.04
CA SER A 140 -18.95 4.97 19.34
C SER A 140 -19.65 3.74 18.75
N LYS A 141 -19.08 3.15 17.68
CA LYS A 141 -19.52 1.87 17.11
C LYS A 141 -18.85 0.65 17.74
N GLY A 142 -17.94 0.84 18.68
CA GLY A 142 -17.22 -0.21 19.39
C GLY A 142 -15.84 -0.56 18.80
N ILE A 143 -15.38 0.16 17.78
CA ILE A 143 -14.06 -0.07 17.18
C ILE A 143 -12.97 0.60 18.02
N ASN A 144 -11.86 -0.11 18.24
CA ASN A 144 -10.69 0.45 18.91
C ASN A 144 -9.38 -0.11 18.34
N VAL A 145 -8.32 0.67 18.47
CA VAL A 145 -6.94 0.29 18.10
C VAL A 145 -6.04 0.44 19.33
N THR A 146 -5.25 -0.59 19.62
CA THR A 146 -4.29 -0.62 20.74
C THR A 146 -2.97 -1.26 20.31
N ASP A 147 -1.99 -1.26 21.21
CA ASP A 147 -0.72 -1.99 21.08
C ASP A 147 0.04 -1.69 19.78
N VAL A 148 -0.03 -0.42 19.34
CA VAL A 148 0.69 0.02 18.15
C VAL A 148 2.18 0.07 18.44
N LYS A 149 2.95 -0.75 17.73
CA LYS A 149 4.40 -0.86 17.83
C LYS A 149 5.03 -0.74 16.46
N ILE A 150 6.12 0.03 16.37
CA ILE A 150 6.87 0.25 15.14
C ILE A 150 8.27 -0.33 15.32
N THR A 151 8.67 -1.24 14.44
CA THR A 151 10.04 -1.77 14.41
C THR A 151 10.65 -1.62 13.03
N GLN A 152 11.92 -1.28 13.00
CA GLN A 152 12.67 -1.07 11.78
C GLN A 152 13.95 -1.89 11.78
N VAL A 153 14.39 -2.32 10.61
CA VAL A 153 15.61 -3.11 10.41
C VAL A 153 16.59 -2.33 9.56
N THR A 154 17.78 -2.12 10.14
CA THR A 154 18.92 -1.47 9.50
C THR A 154 20.15 -2.36 9.67
N ASP A 155 20.79 -2.75 8.56
CA ASP A 155 22.02 -3.54 8.57
C ASP A 155 21.93 -4.82 9.45
N GLY A 156 20.79 -5.51 9.38
CA GLY A 156 20.49 -6.70 10.17
C GLY A 156 20.11 -6.45 11.63
N GLU A 157 20.12 -5.21 12.11
CA GLU A 157 19.73 -4.83 13.48
C GLU A 157 18.28 -4.36 13.52
N THR A 158 17.48 -4.97 14.41
CA THR A 158 16.10 -4.55 14.67
C THR A 158 16.06 -3.55 15.81
N THR A 159 15.47 -2.39 15.56
CA THR A 159 15.23 -1.35 16.57
C THR A 159 13.74 -1.00 16.65
N GLU A 160 13.34 -0.41 17.76
CA GLU A 160 11.97 0.04 17.99
C GLU A 160 11.92 1.57 17.93
N VAL A 161 10.92 2.11 17.25
CA VAL A 161 10.63 3.54 17.21
C VAL A 161 9.59 3.82 18.27
N ALA A 162 9.86 4.79 19.16
CA ALA A 162 8.95 5.12 20.24
C ALA A 162 7.63 5.71 19.70
N VAL A 163 6.50 5.24 20.24
CA VAL A 163 5.16 5.67 19.85
C VAL A 163 4.35 6.09 21.08
N ASP A 164 3.78 7.29 21.02
CA ASP A 164 2.73 7.76 21.92
C ASP A 164 1.36 7.39 21.34
N SER A 165 0.83 6.24 21.76
CA SER A 165 -0.45 5.74 21.27
C SER A 165 -1.64 6.66 21.57
N SER A 166 -1.50 7.62 22.49
CA SER A 166 -2.59 8.56 22.81
C SER A 166 -2.82 9.62 21.72
N LYS A 167 -1.85 9.77 20.80
CA LYS A 167 -1.90 10.73 19.68
C LYS A 167 -2.26 10.08 18.34
N ILE A 168 -2.49 8.77 18.33
CA ILE A 168 -2.90 8.04 17.12
C ILE A 168 -4.37 8.33 16.83
N PHE A 169 -4.67 8.65 15.58
CA PHE A 169 -6.04 8.67 15.08
C PHE A 169 -6.32 7.42 14.26
N PHE A 170 -7.56 6.93 14.32
CA PHE A 170 -8.01 5.83 13.49
C PHE A 170 -9.46 5.96 13.04
N GLY A 171 -9.82 5.30 11.93
CA GLY A 171 -11.16 5.33 11.33
C GLY A 171 -11.11 5.68 9.85
N ASP A 172 -12.24 6.15 9.28
CA ASP A 172 -12.30 6.65 7.89
C ASP A 172 -11.77 8.09 7.77
N ILE A 173 -10.50 8.27 8.11
CA ILE A 173 -9.86 9.60 8.26
C ILE A 173 -9.94 10.42 6.96
N GLU A 174 -9.83 9.77 5.80
CA GLU A 174 -9.90 10.42 4.49
C GLU A 174 -11.29 10.43 3.86
N GLY A 175 -12.27 9.71 4.42
CA GLY A 175 -13.61 9.61 3.86
C GLY A 175 -13.68 8.81 2.57
N ASN A 176 -12.76 7.86 2.38
CA ASN A 176 -12.67 7.01 1.19
C ASN A 176 -13.03 5.55 1.48
N GLY A 177 -13.60 5.27 2.65
CA GLY A 177 -14.06 3.94 3.04
C GLY A 177 -12.95 3.03 3.55
N LYS A 178 -11.68 3.47 3.52
CA LYS A 178 -10.56 2.76 4.15
C LYS A 178 -10.62 2.95 5.66
N PHE A 179 -10.15 1.95 6.40
CA PHE A 179 -9.78 2.17 7.80
C PHE A 179 -8.32 2.55 7.85
N ARG A 180 -8.02 3.75 8.34
CA ARG A 180 -6.65 4.24 8.53
C ARG A 180 -6.28 4.19 10.00
N ILE A 181 -5.05 3.80 10.30
CA ILE A 181 -4.33 4.13 11.53
C ILE A 181 -3.29 5.19 11.13
N GLU A 182 -3.55 6.45 11.46
CA GLU A 182 -2.68 7.58 11.06
C GLU A 182 -1.53 7.71 12.08
N LEU A 183 -0.30 7.43 11.64
CA LEU A 183 0.90 7.56 12.47
C LEU A 183 1.63 8.87 12.17
N TYR A 184 1.67 9.29 10.91
CA TYR A 184 2.09 10.63 10.53
C TYR A 184 1.61 10.97 9.13
N ASN A 185 1.08 12.18 8.97
CA ASN A 185 0.74 12.72 7.65
C ASN A 185 1.01 14.22 7.62
N GLN A 186 1.91 14.66 6.75
CA GLN A 186 2.25 16.09 6.63
C GLN A 186 1.07 16.98 6.17
N PHE A 187 0.01 16.37 5.64
CA PHE A 187 -1.25 17.01 5.26
C PHE A 187 -2.41 16.68 6.22
N GLY A 188 -2.19 15.79 7.18
CA GLY A 188 -3.16 15.38 8.20
C GLY A 188 -3.03 16.16 9.50
N GLU A 189 -3.83 15.76 10.49
CA GLU A 189 -3.86 16.41 11.80
C GLU A 189 -2.64 16.01 12.66
N THR A 190 -2.05 14.85 12.40
CA THR A 190 -0.83 14.38 13.06
C THR A 190 0.42 15.20 12.73
N LYS A 191 0.40 16.08 11.70
CA LYS A 191 1.56 16.89 11.28
C LYS A 191 2.27 17.61 12.43
N ASN A 192 1.50 18.27 13.29
CA ASN A 192 2.03 19.15 14.33
C ASN A 192 2.15 18.47 15.70
N ASP A 193 1.49 17.32 15.88
CA ASP A 193 1.48 16.57 17.14
C ASP A 193 1.50 15.07 16.83
N ALA A 194 2.57 14.62 16.21
CA ALA A 194 2.72 13.25 15.76
C ALA A 194 2.87 12.28 16.96
N PRO A 195 2.35 11.05 16.87
CA PRO A 195 2.58 9.98 17.85
C PRO A 195 4.05 9.50 17.88
N LEU A 196 4.88 9.85 16.91
CA LEU A 196 6.30 9.50 16.87
C LEU A 196 7.15 10.68 16.39
N ASN A 197 8.45 10.63 16.68
CA ASN A 197 9.41 11.51 16.03
C ASN A 197 9.78 10.94 14.66
N VAL A 198 9.31 11.57 13.59
CA VAL A 198 9.55 11.09 12.22
C VAL A 198 11.04 11.01 11.86
N ALA A 199 11.91 11.81 12.48
CA ALA A 199 13.34 11.76 12.23
C ALA A 199 14.02 10.49 12.73
N ASP A 200 13.35 9.72 13.60
CA ASP A 200 13.85 8.44 14.10
C ASP A 200 13.56 7.27 13.13
N ILE A 201 12.79 7.53 12.05
CA ILE A 201 12.56 6.57 10.97
C ILE A 201 13.81 6.48 10.10
N TYR A 202 14.45 5.31 10.14
CA TYR A 202 15.55 4.93 9.26
C TYR A 202 15.58 3.42 9.07
N PHE A 203 15.49 2.96 7.82
CA PHE A 203 15.57 1.54 7.49
C PHE A 203 16.12 1.31 6.09
N ASN A 204 16.99 0.31 5.93
CA ASN A 204 17.44 -0.16 4.62
C ASN A 204 16.99 -1.61 4.31
N GLU A 205 16.35 -2.28 5.27
CA GLU A 205 15.83 -3.63 5.09
C GLU A 205 14.30 -3.69 5.22
N SER A 206 13.74 -3.27 6.37
CA SER A 206 12.29 -3.26 6.56
C SER A 206 11.79 -2.25 7.59
N LEU A 207 10.55 -1.81 7.41
CA LEU A 207 9.75 -1.09 8.39
C LEU A 207 8.48 -1.91 8.66
N ASN A 208 8.14 -2.10 9.93
CA ASN A 208 7.05 -2.97 10.37
C ASN A 208 6.16 -2.22 11.35
N VAL A 209 4.84 -2.41 11.23
CA VAL A 209 3.86 -1.91 12.20
C VAL A 209 3.04 -3.08 12.70
N THR A 210 3.09 -3.30 14.02
CA THR A 210 2.20 -4.22 14.73
C THR A 210 1.10 -3.42 15.40
N PHE A 211 -0.15 -3.88 15.33
CA PHE A 211 -1.29 -3.22 15.97
C PHE A 211 -2.36 -4.25 16.36
N THR A 212 -3.14 -3.94 17.38
CA THR A 212 -4.35 -4.69 17.75
C THR A 212 -5.58 -3.89 17.36
N ILE A 213 -6.54 -4.53 16.70
CA ILE A 213 -7.86 -3.96 16.40
C ILE A 213 -8.96 -4.82 17.04
N SER A 214 -9.97 -4.18 17.60
CA SER A 214 -11.09 -4.83 18.28
C SER A 214 -12.44 -4.21 17.88
N GLY A 215 -13.52 -4.97 18.06
CA GLY A 215 -14.89 -4.55 17.79
C GLY A 215 -15.43 -4.97 16.41
N ILE A 216 -14.58 -5.54 15.55
CA ILE A 216 -14.97 -6.09 14.24
C ILE A 216 -15.92 -7.26 14.44
N ASP A 217 -15.58 -8.18 15.35
CA ASP A 217 -16.40 -9.36 15.62
C ASP A 217 -17.78 -9.00 16.18
N ALA A 218 -17.85 -7.95 17.01
CA ALA A 218 -19.10 -7.47 17.58
C ALA A 218 -20.03 -6.86 16.52
N ILE A 219 -19.49 -6.17 15.53
CA ILE A 219 -20.25 -5.53 14.45
C ILE A 219 -20.69 -6.55 13.39
N THR A 220 -19.79 -7.46 13.03
CA THR A 220 -19.97 -8.37 11.87
C THR A 220 -20.46 -9.76 12.26
N GLY A 221 -20.46 -10.09 13.55
CA GLY A 221 -20.67 -11.45 14.03
C GLY A 221 -19.56 -12.42 13.60
N GLY A 222 -18.37 -11.90 13.26
CA GLY A 222 -17.23 -12.68 12.76
C GLY A 222 -17.39 -13.16 11.32
N ASN A 223 -18.28 -12.55 10.52
CA ASN A 223 -18.65 -13.03 9.17
C ASN A 223 -18.25 -12.09 8.03
N ILE A 224 -17.40 -11.08 8.27
CA ILE A 224 -16.86 -10.28 7.18
C ILE A 224 -15.84 -11.11 6.39
N LYS A 225 -16.04 -11.18 5.07
CA LYS A 225 -15.15 -11.90 4.14
C LYS A 225 -14.88 -10.99 2.96
N PRO A 226 -13.66 -10.98 2.40
CA PRO A 226 -13.40 -10.35 1.11
C PRO A 226 -14.41 -10.83 0.06
N ALA A 227 -14.94 -9.89 -0.72
CA ALA A 227 -15.73 -10.20 -1.89
C ALA A 227 -14.95 -11.17 -2.80
N ASP A 228 -15.65 -12.16 -3.36
CA ASP A 228 -15.03 -13.04 -4.35
C ASP A 228 -14.69 -12.21 -5.59
N THR A 229 -13.42 -11.83 -5.74
CA THR A 229 -12.93 -11.26 -6.99
C THR A 229 -12.82 -12.41 -7.98
N THR A 230 -13.91 -12.75 -8.66
CA THR A 230 -13.78 -13.47 -9.93
C THR A 230 -12.88 -12.64 -10.81
N ALA A 231 -11.74 -13.20 -11.24
CA ALA A 231 -10.92 -12.61 -12.29
C ALA A 231 -11.84 -12.15 -13.44
N PRO A 232 -11.53 -11.03 -14.12
CA PRO A 232 -12.30 -10.62 -15.29
C PRO A 232 -12.51 -11.85 -16.16
N ALA A 233 -13.77 -12.20 -16.44
CA ALA A 233 -14.06 -13.31 -17.33
C ALA A 233 -13.20 -13.11 -18.58
N ASP A 234 -12.45 -14.14 -18.98
CA ASP A 234 -11.73 -14.15 -20.25
C ASP A 234 -12.69 -13.60 -21.29
N THR A 235 -12.49 -12.34 -21.69
CA THR A 235 -13.23 -11.78 -22.80
C THR A 235 -12.74 -12.59 -23.97
N THR A 236 -13.56 -13.54 -24.41
CA THR A 236 -13.31 -14.29 -25.64
C THR A 236 -12.88 -13.29 -26.69
N ALA A 237 -11.66 -13.44 -27.20
CA ALA A 237 -11.13 -12.59 -28.25
C ALA A 237 -12.23 -12.41 -29.32
N PRO A 238 -12.41 -11.20 -29.87
CA PRO A 238 -13.41 -10.98 -30.92
C PRO A 238 -13.25 -12.08 -31.97
N ALA A 239 -14.34 -12.79 -32.27
CA ALA A 239 -14.31 -13.85 -33.26
C ALA A 239 -13.67 -13.30 -34.54
N ASP A 240 -12.59 -13.95 -34.97
CA ASP A 240 -11.86 -13.62 -36.18
C ASP A 240 -12.77 -13.83 -37.39
N THR A 241 -13.54 -12.81 -37.75
CA THR A 241 -14.37 -12.81 -38.95
C THR A 241 -13.56 -12.33 -40.14
N THR A 242 -12.51 -13.08 -40.48
CA THR A 242 -11.91 -13.03 -41.81
C THR A 242 -11.51 -14.44 -42.23
N ALA A 243 -12.47 -15.19 -42.76
CA ALA A 243 -12.17 -16.40 -43.52
C ALA A 243 -11.22 -16.02 -44.69
N PRO A 244 -10.04 -16.64 -44.84
CA PRO A 244 -9.20 -16.40 -45.99
C PRO A 244 -9.83 -17.06 -47.21
N THR A 245 -10.16 -16.27 -48.24
CA THR A 245 -10.50 -16.81 -49.56
C THR A 245 -9.28 -17.50 -50.15
N THR A 246 -9.45 -18.74 -50.55
CA THR A 246 -8.48 -19.62 -51.19
C THR A 246 -7.80 -18.91 -52.38
N GLY A 247 -6.51 -18.61 -52.25
CA GLY A 247 -5.68 -18.02 -53.29
C GLY A 247 -4.37 -18.79 -53.40
N ASP A 248 -4.24 -19.52 -54.50
CA ASP A 248 -3.09 -20.33 -54.92
C ASP A 248 -1.78 -19.52 -54.95
N SER A 249 -0.71 -20.03 -54.34
CA SER A 249 0.68 -19.66 -54.66
C SER A 249 1.67 -20.67 -54.06
N THR A 250 2.27 -21.46 -54.95
CA THR A 250 3.40 -22.35 -54.71
C THR A 250 4.68 -21.54 -54.40
N LYS A 251 5.04 -21.37 -53.12
CA LYS A 251 6.41 -21.03 -52.69
C LYS A 251 6.64 -21.40 -51.21
N PRO A 252 7.76 -22.05 -50.84
CA PRO A 252 8.04 -22.34 -49.44
C PRO A 252 8.58 -21.08 -48.75
N ASN A 253 7.95 -20.66 -47.64
CA ASN A 253 8.55 -19.70 -46.72
C ASN A 253 8.89 -20.40 -45.40
N THR A 254 10.16 -20.29 -45.01
CA THR A 254 10.64 -20.66 -43.69
C THR A 254 10.48 -19.45 -42.79
N ASN A 255 9.54 -19.48 -41.85
CA ASN A 255 9.51 -18.51 -40.76
C ASN A 255 9.27 -19.23 -39.43
N THR A 256 10.36 -19.40 -38.69
CA THR A 256 10.40 -19.76 -37.28
C THR A 256 9.83 -18.62 -36.45
N GLY A 257 8.88 -18.94 -35.58
CA GLY A 257 8.01 -17.97 -34.92
C GLY A 257 8.69 -16.96 -34.02
N VAL A 258 8.14 -15.75 -34.05
CA VAL A 258 8.03 -14.82 -32.94
C VAL A 258 6.77 -14.00 -33.22
N GLU A 259 5.66 -14.28 -32.52
CA GLU A 259 4.49 -13.39 -32.54
C GLU A 259 4.49 -12.54 -31.27
N GLY A 260 4.19 -11.27 -31.48
CA GLY A 260 4.52 -10.15 -30.61
C GLY A 260 3.59 -9.99 -29.42
N VAL A 261 4.19 -9.46 -28.36
CA VAL A 261 3.51 -8.87 -27.21
C VAL A 261 2.84 -7.57 -27.67
N ALA A 262 1.51 -7.55 -27.74
CA ALA A 262 0.74 -6.33 -27.91
C ALA A 262 0.31 -5.82 -26.52
N ALA A 263 0.91 -4.70 -26.12
CA ALA A 263 0.47 -3.90 -24.98
C ALA A 263 -0.93 -3.32 -25.26
N VAL A 264 -1.88 -3.48 -24.32
CA VAL A 264 -3.18 -2.81 -24.38
C VAL A 264 -3.21 -1.72 -23.31
N ALA A 265 -3.26 -0.48 -23.80
CA ALA A 265 -3.40 0.74 -23.01
C ALA A 265 -4.79 0.81 -22.36
N GLY A 266 -4.80 1.22 -21.08
CA GLY A 266 -5.99 1.38 -20.26
C GLY A 266 -6.96 2.43 -20.78
N VAL A 267 -8.26 2.10 -20.71
CA VAL A 267 -9.37 2.98 -21.04
C VAL A 267 -9.62 3.94 -19.87
N ALA A 268 -9.47 5.24 -20.10
CA ALA A 268 -9.83 6.30 -19.17
C ALA A 268 -11.36 6.52 -19.15
N LEU A 269 -11.98 6.38 -17.97
CA LEU A 269 -13.34 6.87 -17.72
C LEU A 269 -13.31 8.39 -17.53
N LEU A 270 -13.94 9.14 -18.43
CA LEU A 270 -14.20 10.57 -18.29
C LEU A 270 -15.45 10.80 -17.43
N ALA A 271 -15.27 11.41 -16.25
CA ALA A 271 -16.35 11.93 -15.43
C ALA A 271 -16.88 13.25 -16.01
N ALA A 272 -18.20 13.36 -16.12
CA ALA A 272 -18.91 14.55 -16.54
C ALA A 272 -18.82 15.67 -15.48
N GLY A 273 -18.39 16.87 -15.87
CA GLY A 273 -18.41 18.07 -15.04
C GLY A 273 -18.61 19.32 -15.89
N ALA A 274 -19.68 20.05 -15.61
CA ALA A 274 -20.22 21.14 -16.43
C ALA A 274 -19.27 22.34 -16.62
N VAL A 275 -19.24 22.86 -17.86
CA VAL A 275 -18.50 24.05 -18.27
C VAL A 275 -19.22 25.32 -17.78
N VAL A 276 -18.51 26.15 -17.00
CA VAL A 276 -18.88 27.57 -16.79
C VAL A 276 -18.13 28.42 -17.81
N VAL A 277 -18.86 29.00 -18.77
CA VAL A 277 -18.30 29.92 -19.77
C VAL A 277 -18.24 31.34 -19.21
N ALA A 278 -17.04 31.85 -18.94
CA ALA A 278 -16.82 33.28 -18.74
C ALA A 278 -16.59 33.98 -20.09
N LYS A 279 -17.58 34.76 -20.54
CA LYS A 279 -17.54 35.56 -21.77
C LYS A 279 -16.78 36.87 -21.52
N LYS A 280 -15.54 36.99 -22.02
CA LYS A 280 -14.86 38.30 -22.10
C LYS A 280 -15.33 39.02 -23.36
N ARG A 281 -15.98 40.19 -23.19
CA ARG A 281 -16.23 41.15 -24.27
C ARG A 281 -14.91 41.82 -24.67
N LYS A 282 -14.76 42.10 -25.97
CA LYS A 282 -13.75 43.05 -26.49
C LYS A 282 -14.04 44.45 -25.98
#